data_AF-A0A536F782-F1
#
_entry.id   AF-A0A536F782-F1
#
_cell.length_a   1.000
_cell.length_b   1.000
_cell.length_c   1.000
_cell.angle_alpha   90.00
_cell.angle_beta   90.00
_cell.angle_gamma   90.00
#
_symmetry.space_group_name_H-M   'P 1'
#
loop_
_entity.id
_entity.type
_entity.pdbx_description
1 polymer ?
#
loop_
_entity_poly.entity_id
_entity_poly.type
_entity_poly.pdbx_seq_one_letter_code
_entity_poly.pdbx_strand_id
1 'polypeptide(L)'
;MALGLPAFTRLAIRPGSLKRRALWFGLGLAIIGLCFRAGVSGDGVGYYSYLPSVVAHGSFDLGPVFDRFIAINTPVARQFLEITLPNGLTADYKPIGAALLALPFYLLTHAIFLLVVPGHQDPDVSAEYQLAFTAASLFYALLAMVLLHRFVRSIFGPRPAWLAAVGPTCRRRSFWR
;
A
#
# COMPACT_ATOMS: atom_id res chain seq x y z
N MET A 1 28.53 45.63 -22.48
CA MET A 1 27.24 44.95 -22.27
C MET A 1 27.35 43.57 -22.91
N ALA A 2 27.73 42.55 -22.14
CA ALA A 2 27.76 41.16 -22.58
C ALA A 2 27.26 40.32 -21.40
N LEU A 3 26.03 39.82 -21.53
CA LEU A 3 25.33 39.04 -20.52
C LEU A 3 25.99 37.67 -20.37
N GLY A 4 26.52 37.38 -19.19
CA GLY A 4 27.02 36.06 -18.82
C GLY A 4 25.87 35.06 -18.72
N LEU A 5 25.91 34.02 -19.55
CA LEU A 5 25.03 32.86 -19.44
C LEU A 5 25.32 32.11 -18.13
N PRO A 6 24.30 31.74 -17.33
CA PRO A 6 24.52 30.91 -16.15
C PRO A 6 24.98 29.52 -16.60
N ALA A 7 26.18 29.14 -16.17
CA ALA A 7 26.72 27.80 -16.33
C ALA A 7 25.76 26.79 -15.70
N PHE A 8 25.03 26.05 -16.53
CA PHE A 8 24.34 24.83 -16.12
C PHE A 8 25.38 23.88 -15.56
N THR A 9 25.48 23.85 -14.24
CA THR A 9 26.34 22.94 -13.49
C THR A 9 25.79 21.54 -13.74
N ARG A 10 26.40 20.82 -14.69
CA ARG A 10 26.21 19.38 -14.81
C ARG A 10 26.62 18.78 -13.47
N LEU A 11 25.65 18.34 -12.68
CA LEU A 11 25.89 17.52 -11.50
C LEU A 11 26.56 16.23 -11.98
N ALA A 12 27.90 16.24 -12.01
CA ALA A 12 28.68 15.06 -12.33
C ALA A 12 28.45 14.03 -11.22
N ILE A 13 27.58 13.05 -11.48
CA ILE A 13 27.35 11.92 -10.60
C ILE A 13 28.65 11.13 -10.56
N ARG A 14 29.45 11.31 -9.51
CA ARG A 14 30.69 10.54 -9.31
C ARG A 14 30.33 9.04 -9.25
N PRO A 15 31.02 8.15 -9.98
CA PRO A 15 30.65 6.73 -10.09
C PRO A 15 30.67 5.99 -8.73
N GLY A 16 31.54 6.40 -7.79
CA GLY A 16 31.54 5.88 -6.42
C GLY A 16 30.28 6.23 -5.60
N SER A 17 29.57 7.30 -5.96
CA SER A 17 28.30 7.68 -5.32
C SER A 17 27.14 6.79 -5.77
N LEU A 18 27.19 6.22 -6.98
CA LEU A 18 26.12 5.39 -7.52
C LEU A 18 26.08 4.02 -6.83
N LYS A 19 27.24 3.36 -6.67
CA LYS A 19 27.35 2.09 -5.91
C LYS A 19 26.88 2.27 -4.47
N ARG A 20 27.27 3.37 -3.83
CA ARG A 20 26.85 3.69 -2.46
C ARG A 20 25.35 3.94 -2.37
N ARG A 21 24.76 4.68 -3.31
CA ARG A 21 23.31 4.93 -3.38
C ARG A 21 22.53 3.64 -3.64
N ALA A 22 23.00 2.78 -4.55
CA ALA A 22 22.40 1.48 -4.82
C ALA A 22 22.45 0.57 -3.59
N LEU A 23 23.57 0.56 -2.86
CA LEU A 23 23.71 -0.18 -1.60
C LEU A 23 22.68 0.28 -0.56
N TRP A 24 22.59 1.60 -0.31
CA TRP A 24 21.62 2.15 0.65
C TRP A 24 20.18 1.92 0.22
N PHE A 25 19.89 1.98 -1.07
CA PHE A 25 18.57 1.70 -1.62
C PHE A 25 18.20 0.22 -1.44
N GLY A 26 19.12 -0.69 -1.75
CA GLY A 26 18.94 -2.13 -1.53
C GLY A 26 18.78 -2.48 -0.05
N LEU A 27 19.57 -1.86 0.83
CA LEU A 27 19.42 -2.01 2.27
C LEU A 27 18.06 -1.49 2.75
N GLY A 28 17.61 -0.34 2.23
CA GLY A 28 16.29 0.20 2.53
C GLY A 28 15.17 -0.75 2.13
N LEU A 29 15.22 -1.31 0.92
CA LEU A 29 14.29 -2.34 0.46
C LEU A 29 14.31 -3.59 1.33
N ALA A 30 15.50 -4.05 1.74
CA ALA A 30 15.64 -5.22 2.61
C ALA A 30 15.03 -4.96 4.01
N ILE A 31 15.29 -3.80 4.61
CA ILE A 31 14.70 -3.42 5.90
C ILE A 31 13.18 -3.31 5.78
N ILE A 32 12.67 -2.69 4.71
CA ILE A 32 11.23 -2.62 4.45
C ILE A 32 10.63 -4.03 4.33
N GLY A 33 11.24 -4.92 3.54
CA GLY A 33 10.79 -6.30 3.41
C GLY A 33 10.83 -7.11 4.72
N LEU A 34 11.80 -6.86 5.59
CA LEU A 34 11.92 -7.52 6.89
C LEU A 34 10.94 -6.98 7.94
N CYS A 35 10.62 -5.69 7.89
CA CYS A 35 9.72 -5.06 8.85
C CYS A 35 8.24 -5.16 8.45
N PHE A 36 7.96 -5.36 7.16
CA PHE A 36 6.60 -5.31 6.63
C PHE A 36 6.00 -6.71 6.52
N ARG A 37 5.13 -7.06 7.47
CA ARG A 37 4.35 -8.29 7.42
C ARG A 37 3.15 -8.09 6.50
N ALA A 38 3.19 -8.70 5.32
CA ALA A 38 2.04 -8.73 4.41
C ALA A 38 0.88 -9.49 5.07
N GLY A 39 -0.27 -8.83 5.17
CA GLY A 39 -1.48 -9.42 5.71
C GLY A 39 -2.61 -8.40 5.77
N VAL A 40 -3.83 -8.89 5.58
CA VAL A 40 -5.08 -8.14 5.66
C VAL A 40 -5.80 -8.59 6.94
N SER A 41 -6.12 -7.63 7.81
CA SER A 41 -6.76 -7.91 9.10
C SER A 41 -7.52 -6.68 9.61
N GLY A 42 -8.42 -6.88 10.56
CA GLY A 42 -9.26 -5.83 11.11
C GLY A 42 -10.04 -5.11 10.02
N ASP A 43 -9.99 -3.78 10.06
CA ASP A 43 -10.61 -2.92 9.04
C ASP A 43 -10.07 -3.13 7.63
N GLY A 44 -8.87 -3.70 7.49
CA GLY A 44 -8.26 -4.01 6.20
C GLY A 44 -9.13 -4.95 5.35
N VAL A 45 -9.92 -5.81 5.98
CA VAL A 45 -10.76 -6.80 5.27
C VAL A 45 -11.85 -6.12 4.43
N GLY A 46 -12.52 -5.08 4.95
CA GLY A 46 -13.51 -4.32 4.16
C GLY A 46 -12.88 -3.56 3.00
N TYR A 47 -11.73 -2.93 3.22
CA TYR A 47 -11.00 -2.26 2.13
C TYR A 47 -10.52 -3.22 1.03
N TYR A 48 -10.17 -4.45 1.41
CA TYR A 48 -9.64 -5.46 0.50
C TYR A 48 -10.73 -6.20 -0.26
N SER A 49 -11.86 -6.54 0.38
CA SER A 49 -12.88 -7.46 -0.16
C SER A 49 -13.50 -7.00 -1.48
N TYR A 50 -13.56 -5.70 -1.74
CA TYR A 50 -13.96 -5.15 -3.04
C TYR A 50 -13.18 -5.74 -4.23
N LEU A 51 -11.88 -6.02 -4.05
CA LEU A 51 -11.02 -6.50 -5.13
C LEU A 51 -11.41 -7.91 -5.61
N PRO A 52 -11.37 -8.97 -4.78
CA PRO A 52 -11.80 -10.29 -5.21
C PRO A 52 -13.27 -10.34 -5.60
N SER A 53 -14.18 -9.66 -4.88
CA SER A 53 -15.60 -9.65 -5.23
C SER A 53 -15.84 -9.12 -6.64
N VAL A 54 -15.25 -7.98 -7.00
CA VAL A 54 -15.49 -7.37 -8.32
C VAL A 54 -14.63 -8.02 -9.42
N VAL A 55 -13.35 -8.27 -9.16
CA VAL A 55 -12.39 -8.71 -10.19
C VAL A 55 -12.47 -10.21 -10.42
N ALA A 56 -12.48 -11.02 -9.35
CA ALA A 56 -12.46 -12.47 -9.47
C ALA A 56 -13.88 -13.05 -9.61
N HIS A 57 -14.84 -12.51 -8.86
CA HIS A 57 -16.22 -13.05 -8.81
C HIS A 57 -17.24 -12.27 -9.64
N GLY A 58 -16.89 -11.08 -10.15
CA GLY A 58 -17.81 -10.26 -10.95
C GLY A 58 -19.06 -9.79 -10.20
N SER A 59 -18.99 -9.68 -8.88
CA SER A 59 -20.11 -9.35 -8.00
C SER A 59 -19.80 -8.14 -7.11
N PHE A 60 -20.84 -7.39 -6.75
CA PHE A 60 -20.76 -6.36 -5.72
C PHE A 60 -21.12 -6.89 -4.33
N ASP A 61 -21.48 -8.18 -4.23
CA ASP A 61 -21.68 -8.82 -2.95
C ASP A 61 -20.34 -9.20 -2.31
N LEU A 62 -20.12 -8.69 -1.10
CA LEU A 62 -18.91 -8.89 -0.32
C LEU A 62 -19.05 -10.05 0.67
N GLY A 63 -20.27 -10.53 0.91
CA GLY A 63 -20.58 -11.59 1.87
C GLY A 63 -19.72 -12.83 1.70
N PRO A 64 -19.62 -13.43 0.50
CA PRO A 64 -18.81 -14.63 0.29
C PRO A 64 -17.35 -14.44 0.69
N VAL A 65 -16.76 -13.27 0.40
CA VAL A 65 -15.37 -12.97 0.75
C VAL A 65 -15.23 -12.78 2.26
N PHE A 66 -16.18 -12.10 2.91
CA PHE A 66 -16.18 -11.97 4.38
C PHE A 66 -16.30 -13.32 5.08
N ASP A 67 -17.14 -14.22 4.58
CA ASP A 67 -17.28 -15.58 5.10
C ASP A 67 -15.95 -16.34 5.04
N ARG A 68 -15.17 -16.16 3.97
CA ARG A 68 -13.81 -16.73 3.87
C ARG A 68 -12.89 -16.19 4.96
N PHE A 69 -12.86 -14.88 5.18
CA PHE A 69 -12.02 -14.26 6.21
C PHE A 69 -12.43 -14.69 7.64
N ILE A 70 -13.72 -14.89 7.87
CA ILE A 70 -14.27 -15.41 9.13
C ILE A 70 -13.87 -16.89 9.32
N ALA A 71 -13.99 -17.70 8.27
CA ALA A 71 -13.67 -19.13 8.29
C ALA A 71 -12.20 -19.41 8.63
N ILE A 72 -11.28 -18.58 8.13
CA ILE A 72 -9.84 -18.67 8.46
C ILE A 72 -9.47 -18.01 9.81
N ASN A 73 -10.46 -17.59 10.60
CA ASN A 73 -10.29 -16.92 11.90
C ASN A 73 -9.41 -15.65 11.85
N THR A 74 -9.54 -14.86 10.78
CA THR A 74 -8.88 -13.54 10.72
C THR A 74 -9.43 -12.64 11.83
N PRO A 75 -8.60 -11.87 12.55
CA PRO A 75 -9.09 -10.96 13.57
C PRO A 75 -9.87 -9.81 12.92
N VAL A 76 -11.19 -9.92 12.93
CA VAL A 76 -12.16 -8.96 12.39
C VAL A 76 -13.32 -8.78 13.37
N ALA A 77 -13.98 -7.62 13.31
CA ALA A 77 -15.21 -7.38 14.06
C ALA A 77 -16.40 -8.00 13.30
N ARG A 78 -16.67 -9.28 13.56
CA ARG A 78 -17.70 -10.10 12.87
C ARG A 78 -19.07 -9.43 12.81
N GLN A 79 -19.45 -8.75 13.89
CA GLN A 79 -20.71 -7.99 14.00
C GLN A 79 -20.92 -6.93 12.91
N PHE A 80 -19.85 -6.46 12.23
CA PHE A 80 -19.95 -5.50 11.13
C PHE A 80 -19.90 -6.15 9.74
N LEU A 81 -19.55 -7.43 9.65
CA LEU A 81 -19.46 -8.17 8.40
C LEU A 81 -20.71 -9.03 8.13
N GLU A 82 -21.49 -9.34 9.17
CA GLU A 82 -22.69 -10.19 9.07
C GLU A 82 -23.99 -9.38 8.87
N ILE A 83 -23.89 -8.05 8.73
CA ILE A 83 -25.06 -7.18 8.54
C ILE A 83 -25.50 -7.24 7.08
N THR A 84 -26.77 -7.57 6.86
CA THR A 84 -27.37 -7.62 5.52
C THR A 84 -28.26 -6.39 5.30
N LEU A 85 -28.14 -5.76 4.12
CA LEU A 85 -28.99 -4.63 3.72
C LEU A 85 -30.38 -5.11 3.29
N PRO A 86 -31.39 -4.22 3.23
CA PRO A 86 -32.71 -4.55 2.71
C PRO A 86 -32.74 -5.10 1.27
N ASN A 87 -31.67 -4.86 0.49
CA ASN A 87 -31.50 -5.37 -0.87
C ASN A 87 -30.87 -6.77 -0.92
N GLY A 88 -30.59 -7.40 0.23
CA GLY A 88 -30.01 -8.73 0.32
C GLY A 88 -28.48 -8.79 0.18
N LEU A 89 -27.79 -7.66 -0.01
CA LEU A 89 -26.33 -7.61 -0.07
C LEU A 89 -25.74 -7.42 1.33
N THR A 90 -24.51 -7.89 1.52
CA THR A 90 -23.77 -7.64 2.77
C THR A 90 -23.33 -6.17 2.87
N ALA A 91 -23.50 -5.58 4.05
CA ALA A 91 -23.06 -4.24 4.35
C ALA A 91 -21.53 -4.18 4.42
N ASP A 92 -20.93 -3.21 3.74
CA ASP A 92 -19.58 -2.76 4.07
C ASP A 92 -19.59 -1.26 4.39
N TYR A 93 -18.98 -0.94 5.52
CA TYR A 93 -18.86 0.40 6.05
C TYR A 93 -17.55 1.08 5.61
N LYS A 94 -16.67 0.36 4.92
CA LYS A 94 -15.38 0.87 4.47
C LYS A 94 -15.47 1.47 3.08
N PRO A 95 -14.93 2.67 2.83
CA PRO A 95 -14.98 3.26 1.50
C PRO A 95 -14.10 2.49 0.50
N ILE A 96 -14.61 2.31 -0.72
CA ILE A 96 -13.94 1.58 -1.83
C ILE A 96 -12.60 2.19 -2.30
N GLY A 97 -12.27 3.43 -1.89
CA GLY A 97 -11.11 4.16 -2.39
C GLY A 97 -9.77 3.41 -2.25
N ALA A 98 -9.58 2.67 -1.15
CA ALA A 98 -8.37 1.87 -0.95
C ALA A 98 -8.26 0.72 -1.98
N ALA A 99 -9.38 0.06 -2.29
CA ALA A 99 -9.43 -0.98 -3.32
C ALA A 99 -9.08 -0.41 -4.70
N LEU A 100 -9.63 0.75 -5.06
CA LEU A 100 -9.35 1.39 -6.35
C LEU A 100 -7.86 1.75 -6.51
N LEU A 101 -7.23 2.25 -5.45
CA LEU A 101 -5.80 2.56 -5.46
C LEU A 101 -4.94 1.28 -5.58
N ALA A 102 -5.36 0.19 -4.95
CA ALA A 102 -4.67 -1.09 -4.99
C ALA A 102 -4.97 -1.93 -6.25
N LEU A 103 -6.01 -1.57 -7.01
CA LEU A 103 -6.45 -2.26 -8.22
C LEU A 103 -5.33 -2.59 -9.22
N PRO A 104 -4.43 -1.67 -9.63
CA PRO A 104 -3.37 -2.03 -10.58
C PRO A 104 -2.40 -3.09 -10.05
N PHE A 105 -2.14 -3.12 -8.74
CA PHE A 105 -1.29 -4.14 -8.12
C PHE A 105 -2.02 -5.49 -8.07
N TYR A 106 -3.30 -5.47 -7.70
CA TYR A 106 -4.13 -6.67 -7.67
C TYR A 106 -4.28 -7.28 -9.07
N LEU A 107 -4.60 -6.48 -10.09
CA LEU A 107 -4.75 -6.92 -11.47
C LEU A 107 -3.46 -7.52 -12.04
N LEU A 108 -2.30 -6.92 -11.73
CA LEU A 108 -1.02 -7.46 -12.13
C LEU A 108 -0.81 -8.86 -11.52
N THR A 109 -1.04 -9.01 -10.22
CA THR A 109 -0.94 -10.29 -9.52
C THR A 109 -1.93 -11.31 -10.08
N HIS A 110 -3.19 -10.90 -10.29
CA HIS A 110 -4.24 -11.74 -10.87
C HIS A 110 -3.87 -12.22 -12.28
N ALA A 111 -3.37 -11.33 -13.13
CA ALA A 111 -2.94 -11.68 -14.49
C ALA A 111 -1.73 -12.63 -14.47
N ILE A 112 -0.77 -12.45 -13.56
CA ILE A 112 0.38 -13.37 -13.41
C ILE A 112 -0.10 -14.78 -13.03
N PHE A 113 -1.04 -14.90 -12.09
CA PHE A 113 -1.57 -16.20 -11.69
C PHE A 113 -2.42 -16.86 -12.79
N LEU A 114 -3.19 -16.08 -13.55
CA LEU A 114 -3.95 -16.63 -14.67
C LEU A 114 -3.06 -17.10 -15.82
N LEU A 115 -1.95 -16.40 -16.11
CA LEU A 115 -1.17 -16.61 -17.33
C LEU A 115 0.12 -17.43 -17.14
N VAL A 116 0.76 -17.36 -15.97
CA VAL A 116 2.13 -17.85 -15.77
C VAL A 116 2.18 -19.02 -14.79
N VAL A 117 1.35 -18.99 -13.74
CA VAL A 117 1.32 -20.02 -12.70
C VAL A 117 -0.09 -20.58 -12.58
N PRO A 118 -0.55 -21.39 -13.56
CA PRO A 118 -1.87 -22.01 -13.50
C PRO A 118 -1.90 -23.01 -12.33
N GLY A 119 -2.51 -22.59 -11.23
CA GLY A 119 -2.67 -23.34 -10.00
C GLY A 119 -3.55 -22.56 -9.04
N HIS A 120 -4.49 -23.26 -8.38
CA HIS A 120 -5.53 -22.69 -7.51
C HIS A 120 -4.93 -21.83 -6.37
N GLN A 121 -4.77 -20.53 -6.61
CA GLN A 121 -4.61 -19.55 -5.54
C GLN A 121 -5.97 -18.89 -5.31
N ASP A 122 -6.44 -18.94 -4.07
CA ASP A 122 -7.72 -18.36 -3.69
C ASP A 122 -7.62 -16.82 -3.78
N PRO A 123 -8.31 -16.15 -4.71
CA PRO A 123 -8.25 -14.69 -4.86
C PRO A 123 -8.75 -13.95 -3.61
N ASP A 124 -9.52 -14.63 -2.75
CA ASP A 124 -10.17 -14.04 -1.58
C ASP A 124 -9.21 -13.88 -0.41
N VAL A 125 -8.37 -14.89 -0.15
CA VAL A 125 -7.59 -14.95 1.10
C VAL A 125 -6.14 -15.36 0.92
N SER A 126 -5.68 -15.69 -0.29
CA SER A 126 -4.29 -16.11 -0.49
C SER A 126 -3.28 -15.00 -0.17
N ALA A 127 -2.10 -15.42 0.27
CA ALA A 127 -1.07 -14.53 0.79
C ALA A 127 -0.54 -13.57 -0.29
N GLU A 128 -0.56 -13.98 -1.55
CA GLU A 128 0.01 -13.26 -2.68
C GLU A 128 -0.84 -12.07 -3.09
N TYR A 129 -2.17 -12.21 -3.03
CA TYR A 129 -3.08 -11.08 -3.27
C TYR A 129 -3.10 -10.11 -2.08
N GLN A 130 -3.03 -10.63 -0.85
CA GLN A 130 -2.83 -9.78 0.33
C GLN A 130 -1.48 -9.03 0.25
N LEU A 131 -0.42 -9.68 -0.24
CA LEU A 131 0.87 -9.05 -0.50
C LEU A 131 0.75 -7.96 -1.55
N ALA A 132 0.02 -8.19 -2.65
CA ALA A 132 -0.21 -7.17 -3.67
C ALA A 132 -0.91 -5.92 -3.10
N PHE A 133 -1.95 -6.13 -2.28
CA PHE A 133 -2.68 -5.05 -1.62
C PHE A 133 -1.81 -4.28 -0.61
N THR A 134 -1.02 -4.99 0.18
CA THR A 134 -0.12 -4.37 1.16
C THR A 134 1.05 -3.65 0.47
N ALA A 135 1.55 -4.16 -0.65
CA ALA A 135 2.54 -3.50 -1.50
C ALA A 135 2.01 -2.20 -2.10
N ALA A 136 0.74 -2.18 -2.56
CA ALA A 136 0.10 -0.95 -3.00
C ALA A 136 0.05 0.08 -1.87
N SER A 137 -0.37 -0.32 -0.68
CA SER A 137 -0.43 0.55 0.51
C SER A 137 0.94 1.16 0.84
N LEU A 138 2.00 0.34 0.80
CA LEU A 138 3.37 0.78 1.00
C LEU A 138 3.82 1.76 -0.10
N PHE A 139 3.52 1.47 -1.36
CA PHE A 139 3.84 2.36 -2.48
C PHE A 139 3.22 3.75 -2.29
N TYR A 140 1.92 3.82 -1.97
CA TYR A 140 1.25 5.10 -1.74
C TYR A 140 1.73 5.79 -0.45
N ALA A 141 2.10 5.05 0.59
CA ALA A 141 2.69 5.63 1.79
C ALA A 141 4.04 6.31 1.49
N LEU A 142 4.90 5.66 0.70
CA LEU A 142 6.17 6.24 0.26
C LEU A 142 5.96 7.43 -0.67
N LEU A 143 5.03 7.32 -1.62
CA LEU A 143 4.67 8.43 -2.53
C LEU A 143 4.17 9.64 -1.74
N ALA A 144 3.24 9.44 -0.81
CA ALA A 144 2.73 10.49 0.06
C ALA A 144 3.86 11.15 0.86
N MET A 145 4.79 10.36 1.41
CA MET A 145 5.95 10.89 2.14
C MET A 145 6.83 11.78 1.25
N VAL A 146 7.09 11.37 0.01
CA VAL A 146 7.85 12.17 -0.95
C VAL A 146 7.13 13.48 -1.29
N LEU A 147 5.82 13.42 -1.54
CA LEU A 147 5.02 14.60 -1.87
C LEU A 147 4.94 15.58 -0.69
N LEU A 148 4.72 15.07 0.52
CA LEU A 148 4.72 15.87 1.75
C LEU A 148 6.09 16.52 1.99
N HIS A 149 7.17 15.78 1.81
CA HIS A 149 8.52 16.34 1.94
C HIS A 149 8.74 17.49 0.95
N ARG A 150 8.31 17.33 -0.32
CA ARG A 150 8.42 18.38 -1.34
C ARG A 150 7.58 19.61 -0.97
N PHE A 151 6.35 19.40 -0.52
CA PHE A 151 5.43 20.47 -0.13
C PHE A 151 5.94 21.27 1.09
N VAL A 152 6.33 20.58 2.16
CA VAL A 152 6.88 21.24 3.36
C VAL A 152 8.17 21.98 3.02
N ARG A 153 9.03 21.40 2.16
CA ARG A 153 10.26 22.06 1.72
C ARG A 153 9.98 23.33 0.93
N SER A 154 8.93 23.37 0.10
CA SER A 154 8.59 24.57 -0.68
C SER A 154 8.09 25.74 0.18
N ILE A 155 7.50 25.47 1.34
CA ILE A 155 6.90 26.51 2.20
C ILE A 155 7.83 26.90 3.34
N PHE A 156 8.41 25.93 4.04
CA PHE A 156 9.13 26.13 5.30
C PHE A 156 10.65 25.93 5.20
N GLY A 157 11.16 25.57 4.01
CA GLY A 157 12.57 25.28 3.79
C GLY A 157 13.00 23.86 4.21
N PRO A 158 14.30 23.53 4.11
CA PRO A 158 14.78 22.15 4.11
C PRO A 158 14.79 21.47 5.49
N ARG A 159 15.04 22.21 6.58
CA ARG A 159 15.13 21.65 7.95
C ARG A 159 13.80 21.09 8.46
N PRO A 160 12.68 21.85 8.44
CA PRO A 160 11.38 21.32 8.87
C PRO A 160 10.86 20.20 7.96
N ALA A 161 11.17 20.22 6.66
CA ALA A 161 10.80 19.14 5.74
C ALA A 161 11.47 17.80 6.06
N TRP A 162 12.69 17.84 6.60
CA TRP A 162 13.41 16.64 7.04
C TRP A 162 12.84 16.10 8.35
N LEU A 163 12.54 16.98 9.30
CA LEU A 163 11.88 16.62 10.56
C LEU A 163 10.47 16.05 10.33
N ALA A 164 9.72 16.57 9.36
CA ALA A 164 8.40 16.04 9.01
C ALA A 164 8.47 14.67 8.34
N ALA A 165 9.54 14.36 7.60
CA ALA A 165 9.72 13.07 6.94
C ALA A 165 10.21 11.97 7.90
N VAL A 166 11.04 12.33 8.89
CA VAL A 166 11.60 11.37 9.87
C VAL A 166 10.77 11.30 11.15
N GLY A 167 10.14 12.39 11.56
CA GLY A 167 9.32 12.48 12.78
C GLY A 167 8.25 11.39 12.94
N PRO A 168 7.54 10.94 11.87
CA PRO A 168 6.57 9.85 11.96
C PRO A 168 7.19 8.53 12.44
N THR A 169 8.48 8.28 12.16
CA THR A 169 9.20 7.08 12.62
C THR A 169 9.57 7.13 14.10
N CYS A 170 9.55 8.32 14.71
CA CYS A 170 9.89 8.54 16.12
C CYS A 170 8.66 8.82 16.99
N ARG A 171 7.48 8.27 16.65
CA ARG A 171 6.30 8.35 17.54
C ARG A 171 6.40 7.26 18.62
N ARG A 172 6.69 7.72 19.83
CA ARG A 172 6.71 6.97 21.10
C ARG A 172 5.40 6.19 21.31
N ARG A 173 5.54 4.91 21.67
CA ARG A 173 4.53 3.84 21.72
C ARG A 173 3.50 3.94 22.87
N SER A 174 3.10 5.13 23.32
CA SER A 174 2.36 5.31 24.59
C SER A 174 1.18 6.28 24.54
N PHE A 175 0.23 6.09 23.61
CA PHE A 175 -1.00 6.91 23.57
C PHE A 175 -2.27 6.09 23.26
N TRP A 176 -2.32 4.84 23.73
CA TRP A 176 -3.58 4.10 23.85
C TRP A 176 -3.53 3.32 25.17
N ARG A 177 -3.97 3.98 26.23
CA ARG A 177 -4.56 3.41 27.43
C ARG A 177 -5.81 4.20 27.73
#